data_AF-A0A1L9GYF4-F1
#
_entry.id   AF-A0A1L9GYF4-F1
#
_cell.length_a   1.000
_cell.length_b   1.000
_cell.length_c   1.000
_cell.angle_alpha   90.00
_cell.angle_beta   90.00
_cell.angle_gamma   90.00
#
_symmetry.space_group_name_H-M   'P 1'
#
loop_
_entity.id
_entity.type
_entity.pdbx_description
1 polymer ?
#
loop_
_entity_poly.entity_id
_entity_poly.type
_entity_poly.pdbx_seq_one_letter_code
_entity_poly.pdbx_strand_id
1 'polypeptide(L)' 'MSHRDLIREIYNEIQALNREIDIKIIRGYPYKQESKRHKFLTVQLNSLTRQKQNTWYQKASQLVSTFIF' A
#
# COMPACT_ATOMS: atom_id res chain seq x y z
N MET A 1 -16.83 6.92 8.79
CA MET A 1 -15.38 7.18 8.69
C MET A 1 -15.09 7.89 7.39
N SER A 2 -14.25 8.93 7.41
CA SER A 2 -13.73 9.56 6.20
C SER A 2 -12.64 8.70 5.55
N HIS A 3 -12.44 8.85 4.25
CA HIS A 3 -11.36 8.18 3.51
C HIS A 3 -9.97 8.44 4.13
N ARG A 4 -9.76 9.66 4.66
CA ARG A 4 -8.53 10.03 5.37
C ARG A 4 -8.39 9.31 6.72
N ASP A 5 -9.49 9.11 7.43
CA ASP A 5 -9.50 8.40 8.71
C ASP A 5 -9.14 6.93 8.51
N LEU A 6 -9.65 6.32 7.44
CA LEU A 6 -9.35 4.94 7.08
C LEU A 6 -7.87 4.75 6.68
N ILE A 7 -7.31 5.69 5.90
CA ILE A 7 -5.87 5.70 5.58
C ILE A 7 -5.04 5.81 6.87
N ARG A 8 -5.42 6.71 7.78
CA ARG A 8 -4.72 6.91 9.06
C ARG A 8 -4.78 5.65 9.93
N GLU A 9 -5.92 4.99 9.98
CA GLU A 9 -6.10 3.77 10.76
C GLU A 9 -5.24 2.62 10.23
N ILE A 10 -5.23 2.41 8.90
CA ILE A 10 -4.37 1.41 8.26
C ILE A 10 -2.89 1.72 8.53
N TYR A 11 -2.50 2.99 8.51
CA TYR A 11 -1.14 3.40 8.82
C TYR A 11 -0.75 3.09 10.28
N ASN A 12 -1.64 3.39 11.24
CA ASN A 12 -1.41 3.10 12.65
C ASN A 12 -1.26 1.59 12.89
N GLU A 13 -2.10 0.79 12.24
CA GLU A 13 -2.06 -0.67 12.34
C GLU A 13 -0.75 -1.26 11.77
N ILE A 14 -0.28 -0.71 10.64
CA ILE A 14 1.03 -1.06 10.06
C ILE A 14 2.16 -0.78 11.06
N GLN A 15 2.12 0.37 11.74
CA GLN A 15 3.12 0.73 12.74
C GLN A 15 3.08 -0.18 13.97
N ALA A 16 1.89 -0.59 14.40
CA ALA A 16 1.72 -1.54 15.51
C ALA A 16 2.33 -2.91 15.15
N LEU A 17 2.06 -3.41 13.94
CA LEU A 17 2.63 -4.67 13.45
C LEU A 17 4.15 -4.63 13.36
N ASN A 18 4.73 -3.51 12.93
CA ASN A 18 6.19 -3.38 12.90
C ASN A 18 6.81 -3.51 14.29
N ARG A 19 6.24 -2.84 15.30
CA ARG A 19 6.71 -2.97 16.69
C ARG A 19 6.62 -4.42 17.18
N GLU A 20 5.54 -5.11 16.84
CA GLU A 20 5.34 -6.50 17.23
C GLU A 20 6.36 -7.44 16.55
N ILE A 21 6.60 -7.23 15.25
CA ILE A 21 7.62 -7.96 14.48
C ILE A 21 9.00 -7.72 15.08
N ASP A 22 9.37 -6.48 15.39
CA ASP A 22 10.67 -6.12 15.98
C ASP A 22 10.89 -6.84 17.31
N ILE A 23 9.88 -6.84 18.19
CA ILE A 23 9.94 -7.57 19.47
C ILE A 23 10.10 -9.07 19.22
N LYS A 24 9.39 -9.65 18.25
CA LYS A 24 9.51 -11.06 17.91
C LYS A 24 10.88 -11.40 17.34
N ILE A 25 11.46 -10.54 16.50
CA ILE A 25 12.83 -10.70 15.99
C ILE A 25 13.84 -10.70 17.15
N ILE A 26 13.77 -9.70 18.04
CA ILE A 26 14.68 -9.57 19.19
C ILE A 26 14.61 -10.81 20.09
N ARG A 27 13.40 -11.33 20.30
CA ARG A 27 13.16 -12.51 21.15
C ARG A 27 13.36 -13.85 20.42
N GLY A 28 13.66 -13.84 19.12
CA GLY A 28 13.79 -15.05 18.30
C GLY A 28 12.48 -15.83 18.08
N TYR A 29 11.32 -15.17 18.24
CA TYR A 29 10.02 -15.79 17.98
C TYR A 29 9.64 -15.71 16.50
N PRO A 30 8.85 -16.68 15.99
CA PRO A 30 8.35 -16.62 14.63
C PRO A 30 7.40 -15.42 14.45
N TYR A 31 7.61 -14.65 13.38
CA TYR A 31 6.87 -13.42 13.05
C TYR A 31 6.22 -13.47 11.64
N LYS A 32 6.03 -14.69 11.11
CA LYS A 32 5.56 -14.93 9.73
C LYS A 32 4.12 -14.46 9.50
N GLN A 33 3.26 -14.56 10.51
CA GLN A 33 1.84 -14.18 10.38
C GLN A 33 1.69 -12.66 10.34
N GLU A 34 2.43 -11.97 11.19
CA GLU A 34 2.49 -10.52 11.35
C GLU A 34 3.06 -9.90 10.09
N SER A 35 4.12 -10.51 9.52
CA SER A 35 4.70 -10.09 8.23
C SER A 35 3.70 -10.19 7.08
N LYS A 36 2.89 -11.26 7.02
CA LYS A 36 1.85 -11.42 6.00
C LYS A 36 0.77 -10.35 6.15
N ARG A 37 0.32 -10.10 7.38
CA ARG A 37 -0.69 -9.08 7.70
C ARG A 37 -0.18 -7.67 7.37
N HIS A 38 1.07 -7.37 7.72
CA HIS A 38 1.74 -6.13 7.36
C HIS A 38 1.75 -5.93 5.84
N LYS A 39 2.21 -6.93 5.09
CA LYS A 39 2.23 -6.88 3.61
C LYS A 39 0.83 -6.64 3.03
N PHE A 40 -0.18 -7.32 3.56
CA PHE A 40 -1.57 -7.15 3.12
C PHE A 40 -2.06 -5.71 3.33
N LEU A 41 -1.84 -5.14 4.52
CA LEU A 41 -2.22 -3.76 4.82
C LEU A 41 -1.44 -2.74 3.99
N THR A 42 -0.15 -2.97 3.74
CA THR A 42 0.63 -2.11 2.83
C THR A 42 0.06 -2.11 1.42
N VAL A 43 -0.36 -3.27 0.90
CA VAL A 43 -1.00 -3.36 -0.43
C VAL A 43 -2.32 -2.60 -0.46
N GLN A 44 -3.13 -2.70 0.59
CA GLN A 44 -4.37 -1.91 0.71
C GLN A 44 -4.10 -0.40 0.80
N LEU A 45 -3.10 0.01 1.59
CA LEU A 45 -2.73 1.41 1.70
C LEU A 45 -2.30 1.98 0.34
N ASN A 46 -1.51 1.21 -0.40
CA ASN A 46 -1.07 1.58 -1.74
C ASN A 46 -2.24 1.67 -2.72
N SER A 47 -3.22 0.78 -2.67
CA SER A 47 -4.39 0.88 -3.56
C SER A 47 -5.25 2.10 -3.26
N LEU A 48 -5.43 2.44 -1.98
CA LEU A 48 -6.20 3.61 -1.53
C LEU A 48 -5.50 4.93 -1.87
N THR A 49 -4.17 4.98 -1.81
CA THR A 49 -3.38 6.19 -2.08
C THR A 49 -3.06 6.39 -3.57
N ARG A 50 -3.10 5.33 -4.39
CA ARG A 50 -2.73 5.35 -5.82
C ARG A 50 -3.80 5.94 -6.75
N GLN A 51 -4.92 6.48 -6.25
CA GLN A 51 -5.94 7.16 -7.07
C GLN A 51 -5.43 8.39 -7.87
N LYS A 52 -4.15 8.78 -7.80
CA LYS A 52 -3.61 9.98 -8.45
C LYS A 52 -2.46 9.80 -9.46
N GLN A 53 -2.11 8.58 -9.88
CA GLN A 53 -0.92 8.35 -10.73
C GLN A 53 -1.19 7.56 -12.04
N ASN A 54 -2.20 7.96 -12.82
CA ASN A 54 -2.46 7.37 -14.15
C ASN A 54 -2.36 8.36 -15.33
N THR A 55 -1.55 9.42 -15.22
CA THR A 55 -1.45 10.43 -16.30
C THR A 55 -0.45 10.07 -17.41
N TRP A 56 0.57 9.25 -17.13
CA TRP A 56 1.64 8.95 -18.12
C TRP A 56 1.18 7.96 -19.20
N TYR A 57 0.45 6.88 -18.83
CA TYR A 57 0.02 5.85 -19.77
C TYR A 57 -1.14 6.35 -20.67
N GLN A 58 -1.98 7.25 -20.16
CA GLN A 58 -3.07 7.89 -20.92
C GLN A 58 -2.53 8.89 -21.98
N LYS A 59 -1.39 9.54 -21.73
CA LYS A 59 -0.74 10.42 -22.70
C LYS A 59 -0.13 9.65 -23.88
N ALA A 60 0.40 8.45 -23.62
CA ALA A 60 0.96 7.60 -24.67
C ALA A 60 -0.10 7.08 -25.65
N SER A 61 -1.31 6.74 -25.18
CA SER A 61 -2.40 6.29 -26.06
C SER A 61 -2.95 7.39 -26.99
N GLN A 62 -2.91 8.66 -26.57
CA GLN A 62 -3.32 9.78 -27.41
C GLN A 62 -2.41 9.96 -28.62
N LEU A 63 -1.09 9.74 -28.47
CA LEU A 63 -0.14 9.84 -29.58
C LEU A 63 -0.33 8.74 -30.63
N VAL A 64 -0.67 7.51 -30.21
CA VAL A 64 -0.93 6.41 -31.15
C VAL A 64 -2.21 6.66 -31.96
N SER A 65 -3.23 7.29 -31.36
CA SER A 65 -4.46 7.64 -32.08
C SER A 65 -4.27 8.68 -33.20
N THR A 66 -3.19 9.47 -33.16
CA THR A 66 -2.87 10.46 -34.21
C THR A 66 -2.25 9.80 -35.46
N PHE A 67 -1.79 8.55 -35.38
CA PHE A 67 -1.19 7.84 -36.51
C PHE A 67 -2.12 6.78 -37.15
N ILE A 68 -3.33 6.61 -36.62
CA ILE A 68 -4.33 5.65 -37.12
C ILE A 68 -5.43 6.36 -37.96
N PHE A 69 -5.30 7.67 -38.20
CA PHE A 69 -6.15 8.43 -39.13
C PHE A 69 -5.31 9.20 -40.15
#